data_AF-A0A7J8Y408-F1
#
_entry.id   AF-A0A7J8Y408-F1
#
_cell.length_a   1.000
_cell.length_b   1.000
_cell.length_c   1.000
_cell.angle_alpha   90.00
_cell.angle_beta   90.00
_cell.angle_gamma   90.00
#
_symmetry.space_group_name_H-M   'P 1'
#
loop_
_entity.id
_entity.type
_entity.pdbx_description
1 polymer ?
#
loop_
_entity_poly.entity_id
_entity_poly.type
_entity_poly.pdbx_seq_one_letter_code
_entity_poly.pdbx_strand_id
1 'polypeptide(L)'
;MGFLLAANGLLVLYIAINLFKLYYGDDWGGLFEAITGYGLGGSSMALFGRVGGGIYTKAADVGADLVGKVERNIPEDDPRNPAVIADNVGDNVGDIAGMGSDLFGSYAESSCAALVVASISSFGINHELTPMLYPLIISSVGIIVCLITTLFATDFFEIKAVKEIEPSLKRQLIISTVLMTIGIGIVSWVALPSSFTIFNFGDQKAVKNWQLFLCVAVGLWAGLIIGFVTEYYTSNAYCPVQDVADSCRTGAATNVIFGLALGYKSCIIPIFAIAMSIFVSFSFAAMYGIAVAAL
;
A
#
# COMPACT_ATOMS: atom_id res chain seq x y z
N MET A 1 -10.85 4.68 9.37
CA MET A 1 -9.42 4.35 9.57
C MET A 1 -8.54 4.94 8.48
N GLY A 2 -8.73 4.58 7.19
CA GLY A 2 -7.86 5.01 6.08
C GLY A 2 -7.57 6.51 6.01
N PHE A 3 -8.59 7.37 6.02
CA PHE A 3 -8.38 8.83 5.99
C PHE A 3 -7.58 9.38 7.17
N LEU A 4 -7.79 8.84 8.39
CA LEU A 4 -7.04 9.28 9.56
C LEU A 4 -5.57 8.89 9.44
N LEU A 5 -5.26 7.65 9.03
CA LEU A 5 -3.88 7.20 8.83
C LEU A 5 -3.17 8.02 7.74
N ALA A 6 -3.81 8.20 6.58
CA ALA A 6 -3.24 8.92 5.46
C ALA A 6 -3.02 10.41 5.80
N ALA A 7 -4.04 11.09 6.31
CA ALA A 7 -3.95 12.52 6.63
C ALA A 7 -3.02 12.81 7.81
N ASN A 8 -3.05 11.98 8.86
CA ASN A 8 -2.17 12.15 10.01
C ASN A 8 -0.71 11.88 9.63
N GLY A 9 -0.45 10.78 8.90
CA GLY A 9 0.90 10.44 8.44
C GLY A 9 1.51 11.53 7.57
N LEU A 10 0.71 12.11 6.66
CA LEU A 10 1.10 13.25 5.84
C LEU A 10 1.35 14.52 6.65
N LEU A 11 0.44 14.86 7.58
CA LEU A 11 0.54 16.05 8.39
C LEU A 11 1.76 16.02 9.31
N VAL A 12 2.02 14.89 9.96
CA VAL A 12 3.19 14.71 10.84
C VAL A 12 4.48 14.84 10.04
N LEU A 13 4.58 14.19 8.87
CA LEU A 13 5.74 14.31 8.01
C LEU A 13 5.96 15.76 7.54
N TYR A 14 4.90 16.44 7.11
CA TYR A 14 4.97 17.85 6.71
C TYR A 14 5.44 18.76 7.85
N ILE A 15 4.90 18.59 9.06
CA ILE A 15 5.31 19.37 10.24
C ILE A 15 6.78 19.09 10.57
N ALA A 16 7.19 17.82 10.57
CA ALA A 16 8.57 17.42 10.86
C ALA A 16 9.57 18.06 9.87
N ILE A 17 9.26 18.05 8.58
CA ILE A 17 10.08 18.70 7.54
C ILE A 17 10.23 20.19 7.83
N ASN A 18 9.14 20.90 8.13
CA ASN A 18 9.19 22.33 8.40
C ASN A 18 9.95 22.66 9.69
N LEU A 19 9.81 21.85 10.74
CA LEU A 19 10.57 22.03 11.99
C LEU A 19 12.06 21.78 11.78
N PHE A 20 12.43 20.71 11.09
CA PHE A 20 13.85 20.40 10.82
C PHE A 20 14.48 21.44 9.89
N LYS A 21 13.70 21.99 8.95
CA LYS A 21 14.14 23.10 8.09
C LYS A 21 14.62 24.32 8.88
N LEU A 22 14.04 24.61 10.05
CA LEU A 22 14.49 25.73 10.90
C LEU A 22 15.93 25.57 11.39
N TYR A 23 16.40 24.33 11.56
CA TYR A 23 17.77 24.03 11.99
C TYR A 23 18.72 23.89 10.80
N TYR A 24 18.32 23.12 9.78
CA TYR A 24 19.20 22.79 8.65
C TYR A 24 19.34 23.92 7.62
N GLY A 25 18.39 24.86 7.55
CA GLY A 25 18.45 25.98 6.61
C GLY A 25 18.56 25.53 5.15
N ASP A 26 19.73 25.75 4.56
CA ASP A 26 20.05 25.40 3.16
C ASP A 26 20.67 24.00 3.01
N ASP A 27 21.02 23.31 4.10
CA ASP A 27 21.49 21.92 4.06
C ASP A 27 20.31 20.94 3.94
N TRP A 28 19.68 20.90 2.77
CA TRP A 28 18.53 20.02 2.53
C TRP A 28 18.93 18.55 2.42
N GLY A 29 20.19 18.26 2.04
CA GLY A 29 20.73 16.89 2.07
C GLY A 29 20.67 16.32 3.49
N GLY A 30 21.29 17.02 4.45
CA GLY A 30 21.24 16.62 5.86
C GLY A 30 19.83 16.62 6.45
N LEU A 31 18.97 17.57 6.06
CA LEU A 31 17.57 17.63 6.49
C LEU A 31 16.81 16.36 6.12
N PHE A 32 16.77 16.02 4.83
CA PHE A 32 15.98 14.90 4.36
C PHE A 32 16.64 13.56 4.68
N GLU A 33 17.96 13.51 4.85
CA GLU A 33 18.65 12.37 5.47
C GLU A 33 18.14 12.14 6.90
N ALA A 34 18.06 13.18 7.74
CA ALA A 34 17.51 13.03 9.10
C ALA A 34 16.03 12.62 9.11
N ILE A 35 15.22 13.11 8.16
CA ILE A 35 13.81 12.73 8.01
C ILE A 35 13.63 11.25 7.66
N THR A 36 14.61 10.58 7.06
CA THR A 36 14.50 9.13 6.75
C THR A 36 14.27 8.27 8.00
N GLY A 37 14.67 8.75 9.18
CA GLY A 37 14.36 8.12 10.47
C GLY A 37 12.86 7.98 10.76
N TYR A 38 12.01 8.76 10.09
CA TYR A 38 10.55 8.67 10.19
C TYR A 38 10.02 7.34 9.66
N GLY A 39 10.45 6.92 8.46
CA GLY A 39 10.11 5.63 7.88
C GLY A 39 10.66 4.47 8.71
N LEU A 40 11.93 4.58 9.14
CA LEU A 40 12.57 3.59 10.00
C LEU A 40 11.79 3.35 11.30
N GLY A 41 11.35 4.42 11.97
CA GLY A 41 10.53 4.32 13.18
C GLY A 41 9.17 3.68 12.91
N GLY A 42 8.49 4.07 11.82
CA GLY A 42 7.21 3.49 11.42
C GLY A 42 7.27 1.98 11.23
N SER A 43 8.19 1.51 10.38
CA SER A 43 8.30 0.08 10.06
C SER A 43 8.88 -0.76 11.19
N SER A 44 9.78 -0.20 12.01
CA SER A 44 10.29 -0.90 13.20
C SER A 44 9.17 -1.24 14.18
N MET A 45 8.25 -0.30 14.41
CA MET A 45 7.10 -0.51 15.29
C MET A 45 6.04 -1.38 14.63
N ALA A 46 5.83 -1.22 13.31
CA ALA A 46 4.93 -2.06 12.54
C ALA A 46 5.33 -3.53 12.57
N LEU A 47 6.64 -3.85 12.54
CA LEU A 47 7.16 -5.21 12.64
C LEU A 47 6.67 -5.90 13.93
N PHE A 48 6.83 -5.23 15.07
CA PHE A 48 6.36 -5.78 16.35
C PHE A 48 4.83 -5.85 16.42
N GLY A 49 4.13 -4.84 15.88
CA GLY A 49 2.66 -4.82 15.83
C GLY A 49 2.09 -5.98 15.00
N ARG A 50 2.64 -6.22 13.81
CA ARG A 50 2.25 -7.33 12.91
C ARG A 50 2.59 -8.69 13.50
N VAL A 51 3.80 -8.88 14.01
CA VAL A 51 4.22 -10.17 14.57
C VAL A 51 3.48 -10.47 15.86
N GLY A 52 3.43 -9.52 16.80
CA GLY A 52 2.75 -9.70 18.08
C GLY A 52 1.25 -9.89 17.92
N GLY A 53 0.59 -9.03 17.13
CA GLY A 53 -0.83 -9.15 16.84
C GLY A 53 -1.17 -10.41 16.03
N GLY A 54 -0.32 -10.78 15.07
CA GLY A 54 -0.45 -12.00 14.27
C GLY A 54 -0.37 -13.28 15.11
N ILE A 55 0.59 -13.35 16.04
CA ILE A 55 0.70 -14.47 16.99
C ILE A 55 -0.56 -14.54 17.87
N TYR A 56 -1.03 -13.40 18.38
CA TYR A 56 -2.22 -13.34 19.22
C TYR A 56 -3.46 -13.86 18.48
N THR A 57 -3.76 -13.29 17.30
CA THR A 57 -4.97 -13.68 16.54
C THR A 57 -4.90 -15.13 16.08
N LYS A 58 -3.80 -15.57 15.46
CA LYS A 58 -3.75 -16.92 14.88
C LYS A 58 -3.62 -18.05 15.89
N ALA A 59 -3.13 -17.77 17.10
CA ALA A 59 -3.20 -18.74 18.18
C ALA A 59 -4.65 -18.95 18.65
N ALA A 60 -5.46 -17.88 18.71
CA ALA A 60 -6.85 -17.94 19.13
C ALA A 60 -7.75 -18.56 18.04
N ASP A 61 -7.67 -18.04 16.81
CA ASP A 61 -8.40 -18.48 15.61
C ASP A 61 -8.26 -20.00 15.38
N VAL A 62 -7.02 -20.50 15.22
CA VAL A 62 -6.77 -21.94 15.00
C VAL A 62 -7.28 -22.80 16.16
N GLY A 63 -7.13 -22.34 17.41
CA GLY A 63 -7.60 -23.07 18.59
C GLY A 63 -9.12 -23.11 18.70
N ALA A 64 -9.77 -21.98 18.44
CA ALA A 64 -11.22 -21.83 18.46
C ALA A 64 -11.86 -22.73 17.39
N ASP A 65 -11.36 -22.66 16.16
CA ASP A 65 -11.91 -23.35 15.01
C ASP A 65 -11.73 -24.86 15.08
N LEU A 66 -10.54 -25.35 15.46
CA LEU A 66 -10.29 -26.79 15.54
C LEU A 66 -11.17 -27.46 16.60
N VAL A 67 -11.17 -26.93 17.83
CA VAL A 67 -11.94 -27.54 18.90
C VAL A 67 -13.44 -27.33 18.68
N GLY A 68 -13.86 -26.13 18.26
CA GLY A 68 -15.26 -25.80 18.05
C GLY A 68 -15.88 -26.56 16.88
N LYS A 69 -15.37 -26.30 15.67
CA LYS A 69 -15.98 -26.77 14.42
C LYS A 69 -15.65 -28.22 14.13
N VAL A 70 -14.40 -28.64 14.33
CA VAL A 70 -13.93 -29.98 13.92
C VAL A 70 -14.16 -31.04 14.99
N GLU A 71 -13.82 -30.77 16.25
CA GLU A 71 -13.93 -31.78 17.32
C GLU A 71 -15.31 -31.82 17.99
N ARG A 72 -15.88 -30.64 18.30
CA ARG A 72 -17.11 -30.52 19.10
C ARG A 72 -18.37 -30.27 18.29
N ASN A 73 -18.24 -30.05 16.98
CA ASN A 73 -19.37 -29.78 16.07
C ASN A 73 -20.30 -28.66 16.58
N ILE A 74 -19.72 -27.62 17.19
CA ILE A 74 -20.44 -26.39 17.53
C ILE A 74 -20.18 -25.34 16.44
N PRO A 75 -21.08 -24.37 16.24
CA PRO A 75 -20.88 -23.29 15.28
C PRO A 75 -19.58 -22.52 15.52
N GLU A 76 -19.08 -21.87 14.45
CA GLU A 76 -18.07 -20.82 14.54
C GLU A 76 -18.58 -19.67 15.43
N ASP A 77 -17.67 -19.03 16.17
CA ASP A 77 -17.98 -17.97 17.15
C ASP A 77 -19.00 -18.35 18.24
N ASP A 78 -19.17 -19.64 18.53
CA ASP A 78 -20.12 -20.06 19.56
C ASP A 78 -19.69 -19.56 20.96
N PRO A 79 -20.59 -18.91 21.72
CA PRO A 79 -20.26 -18.30 23.01
C PRO A 79 -19.82 -19.30 24.10
N ARG A 80 -20.01 -20.61 23.87
CA ARG A 80 -19.52 -21.67 24.77
C ARG A 80 -18.03 -21.95 24.58
N ASN A 81 -17.46 -21.56 23.45
CA ASN A 81 -16.04 -21.75 23.16
C ASN A 81 -15.22 -20.64 23.84
N PRO A 82 -14.35 -20.98 24.81
CA PRO A 82 -13.62 -19.98 25.60
C PRO A 82 -12.59 -19.18 24.77
N ALA A 83 -12.25 -19.62 23.57
CA ALA A 83 -11.30 -18.94 22.70
C ALA A 83 -11.92 -17.81 21.85
N VAL A 84 -13.25 -17.77 21.70
CA VAL A 84 -13.94 -16.84 20.78
C VAL A 84 -13.71 -15.37 21.10
N ILE A 85 -13.62 -15.02 22.39
CA ILE A 85 -13.28 -13.65 22.79
C ILE A 85 -11.86 -13.29 22.36
N ALA A 86 -10.90 -14.20 22.50
CA ALA A 86 -9.53 -13.95 22.08
C ALA A 86 -9.43 -13.87 20.54
N ASP A 87 -10.21 -14.65 19.82
CA ASP A 87 -10.30 -14.64 18.36
C ASP A 87 -10.75 -13.26 17.83
N ASN A 88 -11.93 -12.81 18.29
CA ASN A 88 -12.51 -11.53 17.89
C ASN A 88 -11.67 -10.32 18.38
N VAL A 89 -10.98 -10.43 19.52
CA VAL A 89 -9.99 -9.43 19.94
C VAL A 89 -8.79 -9.46 18.99
N GLY A 90 -8.37 -10.64 18.56
CA GLY A 90 -7.28 -10.87 17.61
C GLY A 90 -7.47 -10.15 16.29
N ASP A 91 -8.67 -10.14 15.72
CA ASP A 91 -8.96 -9.38 14.49
C ASP A 91 -8.65 -7.89 14.64
N ASN A 92 -8.95 -7.32 15.81
CA ASN A 92 -8.69 -5.90 16.07
C ASN A 92 -7.21 -5.63 16.36
N VAL A 93 -6.52 -6.55 17.04
CA VAL A 93 -5.11 -6.39 17.45
C VAL A 93 -4.14 -6.68 16.29
N GLY A 94 -4.40 -7.73 15.51
CA GLY A 94 -3.58 -8.12 14.37
C GLY A 94 -4.03 -7.44 13.08
N ASP A 95 -5.25 -7.75 12.65
CA ASP A 95 -5.73 -7.44 11.30
C ASP A 95 -6.10 -5.97 11.12
N ILE A 96 -6.38 -5.26 12.22
CA ILE A 96 -6.56 -3.80 12.24
C ILE A 96 -5.30 -3.08 12.71
N ALA A 97 -4.89 -3.22 13.98
CA ALA A 97 -3.80 -2.40 14.52
C ALA A 97 -2.43 -2.70 13.88
N GLY A 98 -2.12 -3.99 13.66
CA GLY A 98 -0.91 -4.41 12.94
C GLY A 98 -0.91 -3.93 11.49
N MET A 99 -2.00 -4.14 10.76
CA MET A 99 -2.14 -3.70 9.36
C MET A 99 -2.09 -2.18 9.19
N GLY A 100 -2.70 -1.42 10.10
CA GLY A 100 -2.63 0.03 10.09
C GLY A 100 -1.20 0.55 10.25
N SER A 101 -0.43 -0.04 11.17
CA SER A 101 0.97 0.33 11.39
C SER A 101 1.86 -0.03 10.19
N ASP A 102 1.60 -1.18 9.57
CA ASP A 102 2.30 -1.68 8.39
C ASP A 102 2.12 -0.77 7.16
N LEU A 103 0.88 -0.39 6.84
CA LEU A 103 0.61 0.55 5.74
C LEU A 103 1.15 1.96 6.03
N PHE A 104 1.17 2.38 7.30
CA PHE A 104 1.84 3.63 7.68
C PHE A 104 3.35 3.57 7.41
N GLY A 105 4.02 2.47 7.79
CA GLY A 105 5.43 2.25 7.48
C GLY A 105 5.72 2.32 5.98
N SER A 106 4.89 1.65 5.18
CA SER A 106 4.97 1.68 3.71
C SER A 106 4.87 3.12 3.16
N TYR A 107 3.87 3.89 3.60
CA TYR A 107 3.72 5.30 3.22
C TYR A 107 4.93 6.17 3.61
N ALA A 108 5.39 6.01 4.85
CA ALA A 108 6.48 6.79 5.41
C ALA A 108 7.81 6.50 4.69
N GLU A 109 8.12 5.23 4.42
CA GLU A 109 9.33 4.82 3.70
C GLU A 109 9.32 5.27 2.24
N SER A 110 8.22 5.05 1.49
CA SER A 110 8.12 5.52 0.10
C SER A 110 8.30 7.04 0.00
N SER A 111 7.69 7.78 0.92
CA SER A 111 7.85 9.24 0.99
C SER A 111 9.29 9.65 1.32
N CYS A 112 9.90 9.05 2.35
CA CYS A 112 11.27 9.36 2.77
C CYS A 112 12.31 8.99 1.70
N ALA A 113 12.14 7.86 1.03
CA ALA A 113 13.01 7.43 -0.06
C ALA A 113 12.97 8.40 -1.24
N ALA A 114 11.79 8.91 -1.60
CA ALA A 114 11.66 9.93 -2.63
C ALA A 114 12.34 11.24 -2.19
N LEU A 115 12.11 11.67 -0.94
CA LEU A 115 12.68 12.90 -0.40
C LEU A 115 14.21 12.87 -0.34
N VAL A 116 14.84 11.80 0.15
CA VAL A 116 16.30 11.77 0.27
C VAL A 116 16.98 11.83 -1.09
N VAL A 117 16.47 11.15 -2.12
CA VAL A 117 17.05 11.25 -3.48
C VAL A 117 16.78 12.63 -4.10
N ALA A 118 15.58 13.20 -3.89
CA ALA A 118 15.27 14.55 -4.36
C ALA A 118 16.12 15.64 -3.71
N SER A 119 16.53 15.45 -2.44
CA SER A 119 17.33 16.42 -1.68
C SER A 119 18.71 16.69 -2.27
N ILE A 120 19.30 15.69 -2.93
CA ILE A 120 20.59 15.78 -3.63
C ILE A 120 20.43 15.85 -5.16
N SER A 121 19.19 15.99 -5.62
CA SER A 121 18.84 16.25 -7.02
C SER A 121 18.68 17.76 -7.24
N SER A 122 18.36 18.22 -8.45
CA SER A 122 18.21 19.67 -8.70
C SER A 122 17.18 20.33 -7.79
N PHE A 123 16.14 19.60 -7.36
CA PHE A 123 15.10 20.12 -6.47
C PHE A 123 15.67 20.58 -5.13
N GLY A 124 16.49 19.76 -4.48
CA GLY A 124 17.12 20.13 -3.23
C GLY A 124 18.35 21.03 -3.38
N ILE A 125 19.15 20.84 -4.44
CA ILE A 125 20.34 21.67 -4.72
C ILE A 125 19.95 23.13 -5.00
N ASN A 126 18.85 23.35 -5.72
CA ASN A 126 18.33 24.69 -6.05
C ASN A 126 17.33 25.22 -5.01
N HIS A 127 17.09 24.47 -3.93
CA HIS A 127 16.14 24.82 -2.87
C HIS A 127 14.71 25.10 -3.38
N GLU A 128 14.27 24.34 -4.39
CA GLU A 128 12.94 24.42 -4.96
C GLU A 128 11.95 23.60 -4.13
N LEU A 129 11.24 24.25 -3.20
CA LEU A 129 10.39 23.55 -2.22
C LEU A 129 9.23 22.79 -2.86
N THR A 130 8.60 23.33 -3.90
CA THR A 130 7.42 22.71 -4.54
C THR A 130 7.77 21.38 -5.22
N PRO A 131 8.78 21.31 -6.13
CA PRO A 131 9.24 20.04 -6.69
C PRO A 131 9.84 19.09 -5.64
N MET A 132 10.49 19.62 -4.60
CA MET A 132 11.02 18.81 -3.50
C MET A 132 9.92 18.07 -2.73
N LEU A 133 8.79 18.74 -2.48
CA LEU A 133 7.62 18.17 -1.79
C LEU A 133 6.63 17.49 -2.74
N TYR A 134 7.00 17.25 -4.00
CA TYR A 134 6.22 16.48 -4.96
C TYR A 134 5.59 15.19 -4.39
N PRO A 135 6.31 14.32 -3.65
CA PRO A 135 5.70 13.14 -3.04
C PRO A 135 4.53 13.49 -2.10
N LEU A 136 4.67 14.52 -1.25
CA LEU A 136 3.61 14.93 -0.32
C LEU A 136 2.42 15.55 -1.06
N ILE A 137 2.66 16.24 -2.19
CA ILE A 137 1.59 16.81 -3.02
C ILE A 137 0.78 15.69 -3.68
N ILE A 138 1.43 14.62 -4.16
CA ILE A 138 0.74 13.42 -4.67
C ILE A 138 -0.17 12.85 -3.58
N SER A 139 0.35 12.61 -2.37
CA SER A 139 -0.46 12.06 -1.27
C SER A 139 -1.62 12.98 -0.88
N SER A 140 -1.41 14.30 -0.91
CA SER A 140 -2.44 15.31 -0.64
C SER A 140 -3.59 15.21 -1.66
N VAL A 141 -3.28 15.11 -2.95
CA VAL A 141 -4.28 14.91 -4.01
C VAL A 141 -4.93 13.54 -3.88
N GLY A 142 -4.17 12.51 -3.50
CA GLY A 142 -4.68 11.17 -3.24
C GLY A 142 -5.79 11.15 -2.20
N ILE A 143 -5.65 11.91 -1.10
CA ILE A 143 -6.72 12.04 -0.08
C ILE A 143 -8.00 12.61 -0.69
N ILE A 144 -7.90 13.65 -1.52
CA ILE A 144 -9.06 14.26 -2.18
C ILE A 144 -9.70 13.28 -3.18
N VAL A 145 -8.90 12.59 -3.98
CA VAL A 145 -9.36 11.58 -4.93
C VAL A 145 -10.08 10.43 -4.20
N CYS A 146 -9.51 9.94 -3.10
CA CYS A 146 -10.13 8.90 -2.29
C CYS A 146 -11.42 9.37 -1.62
N LEU A 147 -11.51 10.63 -1.20
CA LEU A 147 -12.75 11.21 -0.69
C LEU A 147 -13.84 11.15 -1.74
N ILE A 148 -13.56 11.62 -2.96
CA ILE A 148 -14.52 11.57 -4.07
C ILE A 148 -14.90 10.12 -4.39
N THR A 149 -13.91 9.21 -4.43
CA THR A 149 -14.15 7.78 -4.70
C THR A 149 -15.04 7.13 -3.65
N THR A 150 -14.89 7.50 -2.38
CA THR A 150 -15.68 6.96 -1.26
C THR A 150 -17.17 7.23 -1.45
N LEU A 151 -17.54 8.43 -1.93
CA LEU A 151 -18.94 8.81 -2.20
C LEU A 151 -19.65 7.87 -3.18
N PHE A 152 -18.90 7.23 -4.09
CA PHE A 152 -19.47 6.23 -4.99
C PHE A 152 -19.94 4.96 -4.27
N ALA A 153 -19.31 4.57 -3.16
CA ALA A 153 -19.75 3.39 -2.39
C ALA A 153 -20.68 3.75 -1.24
N THR A 154 -20.62 4.99 -0.71
CA THR A 154 -21.41 5.39 0.47
C THR A 154 -22.73 6.06 0.13
N ASP A 155 -22.79 6.84 -0.95
CA ASP A 155 -23.94 7.70 -1.26
C ASP A 155 -24.57 7.37 -2.61
N PHE A 156 -23.77 7.17 -3.66
CA PHE A 156 -24.29 7.05 -5.04
C PHE A 156 -24.79 5.66 -5.41
N PHE A 157 -24.27 4.61 -4.78
CA PHE A 157 -24.65 3.23 -5.07
C PHE A 157 -25.00 2.48 -3.78
N GLU A 158 -26.13 1.78 -3.80
CA GLU A 158 -26.59 0.94 -2.70
C GLU A 158 -26.45 -0.54 -3.08
N ILE A 159 -25.94 -1.36 -2.16
CA ILE A 159 -25.79 -2.80 -2.33
C ILE A 159 -27.11 -3.48 -1.93
N LYS A 160 -27.69 -4.26 -2.84
CA LYS A 160 -28.97 -4.96 -2.62
C LYS A 160 -28.80 -6.47 -2.53
N ALA A 161 -27.72 -7.00 -3.07
CA ALA A 161 -27.42 -8.43 -3.04
C ALA A 161 -25.97 -8.70 -2.62
N VAL A 162 -25.74 -9.84 -1.96
CA VAL A 162 -24.41 -10.25 -1.47
C VAL A 162 -23.36 -10.31 -2.59
N LYS A 163 -23.77 -10.75 -3.78
CA LYS A 163 -22.90 -10.79 -4.99
C LYS A 163 -22.41 -9.42 -5.48
N GLU A 164 -22.99 -8.33 -4.99
CA GLU A 164 -22.61 -6.96 -5.36
C GLU A 164 -21.53 -6.38 -4.44
N ILE A 165 -21.21 -7.06 -3.32
CA ILE A 165 -20.22 -6.60 -2.34
C ILE A 165 -18.82 -6.57 -2.96
N GLU A 166 -18.31 -7.70 -3.47
CA GLU A 166 -16.97 -7.76 -4.08
C GLU A 166 -16.83 -6.81 -5.28
N PRO A 167 -17.78 -6.77 -6.25
CA PRO A 167 -17.72 -5.80 -7.33
C PRO A 167 -17.74 -4.34 -6.88
N SER A 168 -18.45 -4.02 -5.78
CA SER A 168 -18.47 -2.67 -5.22
C SER A 168 -17.10 -2.26 -4.66
N LEU A 169 -16.45 -3.16 -3.91
CA LEU A 169 -15.10 -2.96 -3.38
C LEU A 169 -14.06 -2.84 -4.51
N LYS A 170 -14.14 -3.71 -5.53
CA LYS A 170 -13.28 -3.61 -6.72
C LYS A 170 -13.48 -2.29 -7.46
N ARG A 171 -14.72 -1.81 -7.57
CA ARG A 171 -15.02 -0.53 -8.23
C ARG A 171 -14.31 0.63 -7.53
N GLN A 172 -14.17 0.60 -6.20
CA GLN A 172 -13.39 1.61 -5.47
C GLN A 172 -11.94 1.67 -5.98
N LEU A 173 -11.27 0.51 -6.15
CA LEU A 173 -9.91 0.45 -6.68
C LEU A 173 -9.80 1.00 -8.11
N ILE A 174 -10.77 0.67 -8.98
CA ILE A 174 -10.78 1.14 -10.37
C ILE A 174 -11.00 2.66 -10.42
N ILE A 175 -12.01 3.17 -9.71
CA ILE A 175 -12.35 4.59 -9.70
C ILE A 175 -11.18 5.40 -9.14
N SER A 176 -10.62 4.99 -8.00
CA SER A 176 -9.49 5.71 -7.40
C SER A 176 -8.28 5.70 -8.32
N THR A 177 -7.98 4.58 -8.99
CA THR A 177 -6.85 4.47 -9.94
C THR A 177 -7.03 5.40 -11.14
N VAL A 178 -8.22 5.44 -11.74
CA VAL A 178 -8.49 6.29 -12.90
C VAL A 178 -8.45 7.76 -12.51
N LEU A 179 -9.12 8.15 -11.41
CA LEU A 179 -9.11 9.53 -10.93
C LEU A 179 -7.71 9.98 -10.49
N MET A 180 -6.95 9.10 -9.84
CA MET A 180 -5.59 9.40 -9.39
C MET A 180 -4.63 9.52 -10.56
N THR A 181 -4.81 8.75 -11.65
CA THR A 181 -4.03 8.95 -12.87
C THR A 181 -4.19 10.37 -13.42
N ILE A 182 -5.41 10.91 -13.41
CA ILE A 182 -5.67 12.31 -13.79
C ILE A 182 -5.05 13.28 -12.78
N GLY A 183 -5.18 12.99 -11.48
CA GLY A 183 -4.62 13.78 -10.40
C GLY A 183 -3.09 13.91 -10.48
N ILE A 184 -2.37 12.80 -10.65
CA ILE A 184 -0.91 12.77 -10.86
C ILE A 184 -0.55 13.54 -12.12
N GLY A 185 -1.37 13.45 -13.18
CA GLY A 185 -1.21 14.26 -14.38
C GLY A 185 -1.27 15.76 -14.07
N ILE A 186 -2.28 16.22 -13.33
CA ILE A 186 -2.36 17.65 -12.97
C ILE A 186 -1.16 18.05 -12.10
N VAL A 187 -0.80 17.24 -11.09
CA VAL A 187 0.32 17.54 -10.18
C VAL A 187 1.65 17.58 -10.93
N SER A 188 1.91 16.65 -11.85
CA SER A 188 3.19 16.59 -12.57
C SER A 188 3.41 17.79 -13.50
N TRP A 189 2.35 18.40 -14.03
CA TRP A 189 2.47 19.59 -14.88
C TRP A 189 2.46 20.91 -14.11
N VAL A 190 1.88 20.95 -12.90
CA VAL A 190 1.80 22.16 -12.07
C VAL A 190 2.96 22.27 -11.08
N ALA A 191 3.37 21.16 -10.47
CA ALA A 191 4.34 21.15 -9.37
C ALA A 191 5.79 20.88 -9.80
N LEU A 192 6.01 20.37 -11.02
CA LEU A 192 7.36 20.08 -11.54
C LEU A 192 7.74 21.00 -12.70
N PRO A 193 9.02 21.42 -12.79
CA PRO A 193 9.53 22.08 -13.98
C PRO A 193 9.56 21.11 -15.17
N SER A 194 9.53 21.64 -16.40
CA SER A 194 9.51 20.83 -17.63
C SER A 194 10.76 19.96 -17.79
N SER A 195 11.89 20.40 -17.24
CA SER A 195 13.17 19.69 -17.21
C SER A 195 13.86 19.92 -15.88
N PHE A 196 14.45 18.88 -15.32
CA PHE A 196 15.20 18.90 -14.07
C PHE A 196 16.26 17.80 -14.08
N THR A 197 17.09 17.72 -13.04
CA THR A 197 18.05 16.62 -12.90
C THR A 197 17.79 15.81 -11.65
N ILE A 198 17.98 14.49 -11.78
CA ILE A 198 17.87 13.53 -10.69
C ILE A 198 19.22 12.88 -10.45
N PHE A 199 19.58 12.72 -9.18
CA PHE A 199 20.79 12.02 -8.78
C PHE A 199 20.78 10.56 -9.27
N ASN A 200 21.87 10.16 -9.93
CA ASN A 200 22.07 8.82 -10.46
C ASN A 200 23.52 8.37 -10.23
N PHE A 201 23.77 7.78 -9.05
CA PHE A 201 25.06 7.17 -8.69
C PHE A 201 26.30 8.05 -8.92
N GLY A 202 26.20 9.34 -8.58
CA GLY A 202 27.28 10.32 -8.73
C GLY A 202 27.09 11.31 -9.88
N ASP A 203 26.23 10.97 -10.85
CA ASP A 203 25.89 11.86 -11.96
C ASP A 203 24.50 12.50 -11.78
N GLN A 204 24.27 13.61 -12.49
CA GLN A 204 22.98 14.29 -12.55
C GLN A 204 22.28 13.94 -13.88
N LYS A 205 21.28 13.05 -13.82
CA LYS A 205 20.53 12.58 -14.99
C LYS A 205 19.43 13.58 -15.35
N ALA A 206 19.41 14.06 -16.59
CA ALA A 206 18.31 14.90 -17.06
C ALA A 206 17.01 14.11 -17.18
N VAL A 207 15.94 14.62 -16.54
CA VAL A 207 14.61 14.02 -16.49
C VAL A 207 13.57 15.08 -16.87
N LYS A 208 12.47 14.64 -17.48
CA LYS A 208 11.32 15.48 -17.83
C LYS A 208 10.14 15.16 -16.93
N ASN A 209 9.26 16.13 -16.70
CA ASN A 209 8.06 15.95 -15.88
C ASN A 209 7.15 14.79 -16.34
N TRP A 210 6.96 14.60 -17.65
CA TRP A 210 6.15 13.49 -18.19
C TRP A 210 6.76 12.11 -17.90
N GLN A 211 8.08 12.02 -17.77
CA GLN A 211 8.76 10.77 -17.40
C GLN A 211 8.48 10.43 -15.94
N LEU A 212 8.48 11.44 -15.07
CA LEU A 212 8.15 11.26 -13.66
C LEU A 212 6.66 10.93 -13.45
N PHE A 213 5.77 11.53 -14.24
CA PHE A 213 4.36 11.12 -14.31
C PHE A 213 4.24 9.63 -14.61
N LEU A 214 4.99 9.11 -15.60
CA LEU A 214 4.98 7.68 -15.93
C LEU A 214 5.58 6.81 -14.82
N CYS A 215 6.56 7.29 -14.05
CA CYS A 215 7.10 6.58 -12.88
C CYS A 215 6.02 6.34 -11.83
N VAL A 216 5.26 7.37 -11.45
CA VAL A 216 4.18 7.22 -10.45
C VAL A 216 3.02 6.42 -11.03
N ALA A 217 2.65 6.70 -12.28
CA ALA A 217 1.54 6.00 -12.95
C ALA A 217 1.82 4.49 -13.09
N VAL A 218 3.03 4.07 -13.47
CA VAL A 218 3.32 2.62 -13.59
C VAL A 218 3.17 1.91 -12.25
N GLY A 219 3.58 2.54 -11.14
CA GLY A 219 3.38 2.02 -9.79
C GLY A 219 1.90 1.91 -9.42
N LEU A 220 1.13 2.97 -9.65
CA LEU A 220 -0.32 3.01 -9.42
C LEU A 220 -1.05 1.89 -10.19
N TRP A 221 -0.76 1.74 -11.49
CA TRP A 221 -1.38 0.71 -12.33
C TRP A 221 -0.90 -0.69 -12.00
N ALA A 222 0.35 -0.87 -11.56
CA ALA A 222 0.83 -2.14 -11.05
C ALA A 222 0.08 -2.56 -9.78
N GLY A 223 -0.22 -1.62 -8.88
CA GLY A 223 -1.09 -1.87 -7.73
C GLY A 223 -2.48 -2.37 -8.13
N LEU A 224 -3.10 -1.77 -9.16
CA LEU A 224 -4.38 -2.25 -9.69
C LEU A 224 -4.28 -3.67 -10.27
N ILE A 225 -3.23 -3.94 -11.06
CA ILE A 225 -2.99 -5.28 -11.63
C ILE A 225 -2.84 -6.32 -10.51
N ILE A 226 -2.05 -6.01 -9.47
CA ILE A 226 -1.87 -6.88 -8.30
C ILE A 226 -3.22 -7.13 -7.63
N GLY A 227 -4.05 -6.09 -7.46
CA GLY A 227 -5.39 -6.23 -6.87
C GLY A 227 -6.31 -7.18 -7.66
N PHE A 228 -6.36 -7.05 -8.99
CA PHE A 228 -7.17 -7.92 -9.85
C PHE A 228 -6.69 -9.37 -9.86
N VAL A 229 -5.37 -9.59 -9.90
CA VAL A 229 -4.83 -10.95 -9.85
C VAL A 229 -5.07 -11.57 -8.48
N THR A 230 -4.88 -10.80 -7.41
CA THR A 230 -5.17 -11.28 -6.05
C THR A 230 -6.63 -11.68 -5.93
N GLU A 231 -7.58 -10.84 -6.37
CA GLU A 231 -9.01 -11.16 -6.38
C GLU A 231 -9.31 -12.48 -7.12
N TYR A 232 -8.74 -12.68 -8.31
CA TYR A 232 -8.94 -13.91 -9.09
C TYR A 232 -8.47 -15.18 -8.36
N TYR A 233 -7.39 -15.08 -7.58
CA TYR A 233 -6.84 -16.20 -6.83
C TYR A 233 -7.40 -16.38 -5.43
N THR A 234 -8.12 -15.39 -4.87
CA THR A 234 -8.64 -15.45 -3.48
C THR A 234 -10.16 -15.39 -3.35
N SER A 235 -10.90 -14.90 -4.35
CA SER A 235 -12.38 -14.91 -4.31
C SER A 235 -12.96 -16.27 -4.72
N ASN A 236 -13.97 -16.71 -3.98
CA ASN A 236 -14.73 -17.95 -4.26
C ASN A 236 -15.68 -17.81 -5.48
N ALA A 237 -15.78 -16.62 -6.07
CA ALA A 237 -16.49 -16.40 -7.32
C ALA A 237 -15.74 -16.98 -8.54
N TYR A 238 -14.45 -17.27 -8.41
CA TYR A 238 -13.59 -17.73 -9.50
C TYR A 238 -13.14 -19.19 -9.36
N CYS A 239 -12.81 -19.80 -10.50
CA CYS A 239 -12.40 -21.21 -10.57
C CYS A 239 -11.25 -21.59 -9.62
N PRO A 240 -10.17 -20.80 -9.42
CA PRO A 240 -9.05 -21.25 -8.59
C PRO A 240 -9.44 -21.62 -7.16
N VAL A 241 -10.31 -20.82 -6.52
CA VAL A 241 -10.78 -21.10 -5.15
C VAL A 241 -11.88 -22.16 -5.15
N GLN A 242 -12.72 -22.20 -6.19
CA GLN A 242 -13.71 -23.27 -6.36
C GLN A 242 -13.05 -24.64 -6.50
N ASP A 243 -11.94 -24.74 -7.23
CA ASP A 243 -11.16 -25.98 -7.37
C ASP A 243 -10.51 -26.41 -6.04
N VAL A 244 -10.05 -25.45 -5.22
CA VAL A 244 -9.56 -25.73 -3.87
C VAL A 244 -10.68 -26.28 -2.97
N ALA A 245 -11.87 -25.69 -3.00
CA ALA A 245 -13.02 -26.20 -2.26
C ALA A 245 -13.46 -27.58 -2.78
N ASP A 246 -13.42 -27.79 -4.09
CA ASP A 246 -13.76 -29.05 -4.75
C ASP A 246 -12.80 -30.19 -4.37
N SER A 247 -11.52 -29.87 -4.17
CA SER A 247 -10.49 -30.82 -3.72
C SER A 247 -10.71 -31.34 -2.28
N CYS A 248 -11.57 -30.69 -1.48
CA CYS A 248 -11.98 -31.20 -0.18
C CYS A 248 -12.75 -32.53 -0.27
N ARG A 249 -13.33 -32.85 -1.44
CA ARG A 249 -14.03 -34.13 -1.67
C ARG A 249 -13.15 -35.36 -1.45
N THR A 250 -11.83 -35.21 -1.57
CA THR A 250 -10.84 -36.27 -1.36
C THR A 250 -10.02 -36.11 -0.08
N GLY A 251 -10.41 -35.17 0.80
CA GLY A 251 -9.85 -34.98 2.14
C GLY A 251 -8.98 -33.73 2.28
N ALA A 252 -8.44 -33.52 3.49
CA ALA A 252 -7.66 -32.33 3.83
C ALA A 252 -6.30 -32.29 3.10
N ALA A 253 -5.68 -33.45 2.83
CA ALA A 253 -4.37 -33.50 2.19
C ALA A 253 -4.39 -32.90 0.77
N THR A 254 -5.39 -33.23 -0.03
CA THR A 254 -5.58 -32.67 -1.37
C THR A 254 -5.89 -31.18 -1.31
N ASN A 255 -6.73 -30.75 -0.37
CA ASN A 255 -7.00 -29.33 -0.15
C ASN A 255 -5.74 -28.52 0.15
N VAL A 256 -4.86 -29.00 1.03
CA VAL A 256 -3.58 -28.33 1.32
C VAL A 256 -2.66 -28.32 0.08
N ILE A 257 -2.58 -29.42 -0.68
CA ILE A 257 -1.76 -29.49 -1.90
C ILE A 257 -2.24 -28.48 -2.95
N PHE A 258 -3.55 -28.42 -3.21
CA PHE A 258 -4.13 -27.47 -4.16
C PHE A 258 -3.95 -26.02 -3.69
N GLY A 259 -4.15 -25.75 -2.38
CA GLY A 259 -3.93 -24.42 -1.80
C GLY A 259 -2.48 -23.94 -1.92
N LEU A 260 -1.50 -24.80 -1.64
CA LEU A 260 -0.08 -24.47 -1.81
C LEU A 260 0.27 -24.22 -3.27
N ALA A 261 -0.20 -25.07 -4.18
CA ALA A 261 0.02 -24.90 -5.62
C ALA A 261 -0.61 -23.59 -6.15
N LEU A 262 -1.80 -23.24 -5.65
CA LEU A 262 -2.47 -21.98 -5.97
C LEU A 262 -1.63 -20.78 -5.54
N GLY A 263 -1.09 -20.79 -4.31
CA GLY A 263 -0.21 -19.74 -3.81
C GLY A 263 1.07 -19.58 -4.62
N TYR A 264 1.69 -20.69 -5.05
CA TYR A 264 2.87 -20.63 -5.93
C TYR A 264 2.54 -20.10 -7.33
N LYS A 265 1.33 -20.35 -7.83
CA LYS A 265 0.91 -19.85 -9.15
C LYS A 265 0.53 -18.37 -9.11
N SER A 266 -0.03 -17.88 -8.00
CA SER A 266 -0.56 -16.51 -7.89
C SER A 266 0.54 -15.44 -7.94
N CYS A 267 1.77 -15.76 -7.57
CA CYS A 267 2.87 -14.79 -7.53
C CYS A 267 3.42 -14.39 -8.92
N ILE A 268 3.10 -15.14 -10.00
CA ILE A 268 3.70 -14.95 -11.33
C ILE A 268 3.40 -13.55 -11.88
N ILE A 269 2.13 -13.16 -11.96
CA ILE A 269 1.73 -11.87 -12.56
C ILE A 269 2.14 -10.68 -11.67
N PRO A 270 1.97 -10.72 -10.32
CA PRO A 270 2.50 -9.68 -9.44
C PRO A 270 3.99 -9.42 -9.62
N ILE A 271 4.81 -10.48 -9.74
CA ILE A 271 6.26 -10.32 -9.97
C ILE A 271 6.53 -9.66 -11.32
N PHE A 272 5.81 -10.00 -12.39
CA PHE A 272 5.94 -9.30 -13.67
C PHE A 272 5.51 -7.83 -13.60
N ALA A 273 4.44 -7.51 -12.85
CA ALA A 273 3.99 -6.14 -12.64
C ALA A 273 5.04 -5.31 -11.88
N ILE A 274 5.65 -5.88 -10.84
CA ILE A 274 6.74 -5.25 -10.08
C ILE A 274 7.97 -5.07 -10.97
N ALA A 275 8.38 -6.11 -11.71
CA ALA A 275 9.54 -6.04 -12.60
C ALA A 275 9.38 -4.96 -13.69
N MET A 276 8.19 -4.85 -14.29
CA MET A 276 7.88 -3.81 -15.26
C MET A 276 7.90 -2.42 -14.63
N SER A 277 7.35 -2.27 -13.42
CA SER A 277 7.37 -1.01 -12.67
C SER A 277 8.79 -0.56 -12.35
N ILE A 278 9.64 -1.49 -11.89
CA ILE A 278 11.06 -1.23 -11.65
C ILE A 278 11.75 -0.82 -12.95
N PHE A 279 11.57 -1.58 -14.03
CA PHE A 279 12.23 -1.30 -15.32
C PHE A 279 11.89 0.09 -15.86
N VAL A 280 10.60 0.44 -15.89
CA VAL A 280 10.13 1.74 -16.40
C VAL A 280 10.61 2.87 -15.51
N SER A 281 10.40 2.76 -14.20
CA SER A 281 10.70 3.83 -13.25
C SER A 281 12.21 4.07 -13.09
N PHE A 282 13.02 3.00 -13.03
CA PHE A 282 14.48 3.08 -12.98
C PHE A 282 15.04 3.72 -14.25
N SER A 283 14.56 3.31 -15.43
CA SER A 283 15.02 3.85 -16.71
C SER A 283 14.77 5.36 -16.83
N PHE A 284 13.64 5.82 -16.30
CA PHE A 284 13.26 7.24 -16.36
C PHE A 284 13.93 8.09 -15.30
N ALA A 285 13.96 7.69 -14.03
CA ALA A 285 14.44 8.56 -12.95
C ALA A 285 15.23 7.84 -11.84
N ALA A 286 15.93 6.75 -12.18
CA ALA A 286 16.80 6.02 -11.25
C ALA A 286 16.08 5.66 -9.92
N MET A 287 16.75 5.86 -8.78
CA MET A 287 16.19 5.55 -7.45
C MET A 287 15.00 6.44 -7.11
N TYR A 288 15.01 7.72 -7.51
CA TYR A 288 13.87 8.61 -7.30
C TYR A 288 12.64 8.09 -8.03
N GLY A 289 12.80 7.63 -9.27
CA GLY A 289 11.76 7.01 -10.07
C GLY A 289 11.12 5.80 -9.38
N ILE A 290 11.93 4.89 -8.84
CA ILE A 290 11.42 3.73 -8.09
C ILE A 290 10.70 4.17 -6.82
N ALA A 291 11.25 5.11 -6.07
CA ALA A 291 10.65 5.59 -4.83
C ALA A 291 9.29 6.26 -5.08
N VAL A 292 9.16 7.07 -6.13
CA VAL A 292 7.87 7.68 -6.50
C VAL A 292 6.91 6.70 -7.18
N ALA A 293 7.38 5.57 -7.71
CA ALA A 293 6.52 4.48 -8.16
C ALA A 293 5.95 3.66 -6.98
N ALA A 294 6.66 3.64 -5.84
CA ALA A 294 6.20 2.99 -4.62
C ALA A 294 5.23 3.84 -3.80
N LEU A 295 5.13 5.14 -4.10
CA LEU A 295 4.29 6.12 -3.41
C LEU A 295 2.88 6.21 -4.03
#